data_AF-V4U9H9-F1
#
_entry.id   AF-V4U9H9-F1
#
_cell.length_a   1.000
_cell.length_b   1.000
_cell.length_c   1.000
_cell.angle_alpha   90.00
_cell.angle_beta   90.00
_cell.angle_gamma   90.00
#
_symmetry.space_group_name_H-M   'P 1'
#
loop_
_entity.id
_entity.type
_entity.pdbx_description
1 polymer ?
#
loop_
_entity_poly.entity_id
_entity_poly.type
_entity_poly.pdbx_seq_one_letter_code
_entity_poly.pdbx_strand_id
1 'polypeptide(L)'
;MLMPTAVSLVRKGIVQATDIKFPLAFRAKSFSLAIVSDAVDYLSPKVSADGVVIFAGYPHQQRAKVSELSKFGRPAKLRSSTWWIRYFLQNSLEENEVAAKKFEQASVKRSYKPACQVFHLKSYH
;
A
#
# COMPACT_ATOMS: atom_id res chain seq x y z
N MET A 1 9.52 7.06 24.41
CA MET A 1 8.13 7.29 24.00
C MET A 1 7.54 5.95 23.60
N LEU A 2 6.62 5.38 24.39
CA LEU A 2 5.97 4.10 24.06
C LEU A 2 4.98 4.32 22.92
N MET A 3 5.17 3.64 21.79
CA MET A 3 4.23 3.70 20.68
C MET A 3 2.92 2.99 21.09
N PRO A 4 1.75 3.62 20.87
CA PRO A 4 0.48 2.99 21.21
C PRO A 4 0.25 1.73 20.37
N THR A 5 -0.30 0.69 21.00
CA THR A 5 -0.66 -0.56 20.30
C THR A 5 -1.86 -0.34 19.38
N ALA A 6 -1.97 -1.14 18.32
CA ALA A 6 -3.11 -1.09 17.40
C ALA A 6 -4.46 -1.21 18.14
N VAL A 7 -4.55 -2.08 19.14
CA VAL A 7 -5.75 -2.26 19.97
C VAL A 7 -6.13 -0.96 20.70
N SER A 8 -5.14 -0.23 21.24
CA SER A 8 -5.37 1.05 21.91
C SER A 8 -5.91 2.10 20.93
N LEU A 9 -5.39 2.13 19.69
CA LEU A 9 -5.84 3.06 18.66
C LEU A 9 -7.25 2.74 18.15
N VAL A 10 -7.60 1.46 18.03
CA VAL A 10 -8.97 1.01 17.70
C VAL A 10 -9.95 1.43 18.78
N ARG A 11 -9.62 1.19 20.06
CA ARG A 11 -10.48 1.60 21.19
C ARG A 11 -10.70 3.11 21.27
N LYS A 12 -9.74 3.90 20.79
CA LYS A 12 -9.82 5.37 20.72
C LYS A 12 -10.54 5.88 19.47
N GLY A 13 -11.00 4.99 18.57
CA GLY A 13 -11.65 5.37 17.31
C GLY A 13 -10.71 6.01 16.28
N ILE A 14 -9.40 5.97 16.50
CA ILE A 14 -8.39 6.52 15.58
C ILE A 14 -8.15 5.55 14.41
N VAL A 15 -8.17 4.25 14.71
CA VAL A 15 -8.04 3.18 13.72
C VAL A 15 -9.37 2.47 13.58
N GLN A 16 -9.92 2.46 12.37
CA GLN A 16 -11.08 1.63 12.06
C GLN A 16 -10.61 0.24 11.65
N ALA A 17 -11.16 -0.80 12.27
CA ALA A 17 -10.94 -2.19 11.88
C ALA A 17 -12.10 -2.66 11.02
N THR A 18 -11.83 -3.11 9.80
CA THR A 18 -12.84 -3.65 8.88
C THR A 18 -12.36 -4.98 8.32
N ASP A 19 -13.28 -5.90 8.03
CA ASP A 19 -12.95 -7.08 7.25
C ASP A 19 -12.77 -6.66 5.78
N ILE A 20 -11.55 -6.84 5.28
CA ILE A 20 -11.11 -6.41 3.96
C ILE A 20 -11.81 -7.20 2.82
N LYS A 21 -12.48 -8.32 3.13
CA LYS A 21 -13.29 -9.07 2.18
C LYS A 21 -14.51 -8.28 1.71
N PHE A 22 -14.95 -7.30 2.49
CA PHE A 22 -16.08 -6.45 2.14
C PHE A 22 -15.58 -5.12 1.57
N PRO A 23 -16.27 -4.55 0.57
CA PRO A 23 -15.93 -3.23 0.06
C PRO A 23 -15.83 -2.23 1.20
N LEU A 24 -14.73 -1.49 1.24
CA LEU A 24 -14.58 -0.39 2.18
C LEU A 24 -15.70 0.63 1.91
N ALA A 25 -16.47 0.98 2.94
CA ALA A 25 -17.61 1.88 2.84
C ALA A 25 -17.20 3.36 2.73
N PHE A 26 -16.11 3.65 2.02
CA PHE A 26 -15.63 5.01 1.80
C PHE A 26 -16.13 5.52 0.45
N ARG A 27 -16.56 6.78 0.44
CA ARG A 27 -16.89 7.47 -0.82
C ARG A 27 -15.62 7.67 -1.64
N ALA A 28 -15.77 7.84 -2.94
CA ALA A 28 -14.65 8.30 -3.76
C ALA A 28 -14.10 9.63 -3.22
N LYS A 29 -12.77 9.78 -3.25
CA LYS A 29 -12.04 10.99 -2.81
C LYS A 29 -12.27 11.35 -1.32
N SER A 30 -12.49 10.35 -0.46
CA SER A 30 -12.66 10.56 0.99
C SER A 30 -11.36 10.90 1.70
N PHE A 31 -10.21 10.52 1.13
CA PHE A 31 -8.90 10.73 1.72
C PHE A 31 -8.02 11.52 0.75
N SER A 32 -7.13 12.38 1.24
CA SER A 32 -6.10 13.01 0.41
C SER A 32 -5.06 12.00 -0.07
N LEU A 33 -4.66 11.09 0.82
CA LEU A 33 -3.65 10.06 0.55
C LEU A 33 -4.14 8.69 1.04
N ALA A 34 -4.02 7.68 0.19
CA ALA A 34 -4.21 6.28 0.58
C ALA A 34 -2.87 5.53 0.57
N ILE A 35 -2.52 4.86 1.66
CA ILE A 35 -1.33 4.01 1.75
C ILE A 35 -1.78 2.56 1.83
N VAL A 36 -1.24 1.71 0.95
CA VAL A 36 -1.61 0.30 0.87
C VAL A 36 -0.37 -0.57 0.93
N SER A 37 -0.36 -1.52 1.86
CA SER A 37 0.72 -2.50 2.01
C SER A 37 0.16 -3.90 1.79
N ASP A 38 0.63 -4.59 0.74
CA ASP A 38 0.28 -5.98 0.40
C ASP A 38 -1.23 -6.32 0.36
N ALA A 39 -2.09 -5.30 0.18
CA ALA A 39 -3.55 -5.43 0.19
C ALA A 39 -4.21 -4.80 -1.05
N VAL A 40 -3.45 -4.63 -2.13
CA VAL A 40 -3.89 -3.94 -3.35
C VAL A 40 -5.11 -4.60 -4.00
N ASP A 41 -5.25 -5.92 -3.87
CA ASP A 41 -6.39 -6.69 -4.41
C ASP A 41 -7.74 -6.27 -3.80
N TYR A 42 -7.72 -5.58 -2.66
CA TYR A 42 -8.92 -5.12 -1.96
C TYR A 42 -9.06 -3.60 -1.96
N LEU A 43 -8.10 -2.88 -2.54
CA LEU A 43 -8.15 -1.44 -2.64
C LEU A 43 -9.14 -1.05 -3.75
N SER A 44 -9.99 -0.07 -3.47
CA SER A 44 -10.63 0.74 -4.49
C SER A 44 -9.81 2.02 -4.68
N PRO A 45 -9.02 2.18 -5.75
CA PRO A 45 -8.10 3.32 -5.88
C PRO A 45 -8.80 4.69 -5.89
N LYS A 46 -10.10 4.69 -6.18
CA LYS A 46 -10.96 5.88 -6.18
C LYS A 46 -11.18 6.50 -4.80
N VAL A 47 -10.78 5.85 -3.70
CA VAL A 47 -10.94 6.39 -2.33
C VAL A 47 -10.04 7.59 -2.05
N SER A 48 -8.94 7.74 -2.80
CA SER A 48 -8.00 8.86 -2.65
C SER A 48 -8.30 9.99 -3.65
N ALA A 49 -8.13 11.23 -3.19
CA ALA A 49 -8.26 12.44 -3.98
C ALA A 49 -6.94 12.83 -4.66
N ASP A 50 -5.83 12.80 -3.93
CA ASP A 50 -4.56 13.39 -4.40
C ASP A 50 -3.50 12.33 -4.74
N GLY A 51 -3.48 11.22 -4.01
CA GLY A 51 -2.46 10.21 -4.25
C GLY A 51 -2.66 8.85 -3.58
N VAL A 52 -2.06 7.83 -4.17
CA VAL A 52 -2.01 6.47 -3.63
C VAL A 52 -0.56 6.05 -3.53
N VAL A 53 -0.13 5.51 -2.38
CA VAL A 53 1.18 4.90 -2.21
C VAL A 53 1.02 3.41 -1.97
N ILE A 54 1.64 2.60 -2.82
CA ILE A 54 1.58 1.14 -2.73
C ILE A 54 2.95 0.61 -2.32
N PHE A 55 2.99 -0.10 -1.19
CA PHE A 55 4.12 -0.90 -0.73
C PHE A 55 3.86 -2.35 -1.12
N ALA A 56 4.76 -2.93 -1.91
CA ALA A 56 4.64 -4.31 -2.38
C ALA A 56 5.98 -5.05 -2.35
N GLY A 57 5.99 -6.30 -1.94
CA GLY A 57 7.20 -7.13 -1.94
C GLY A 57 7.89 -7.20 -3.32
N TYR A 58 9.22 -7.28 -3.33
CA TYR A 58 9.98 -7.57 -4.55
C TYR A 58 9.78 -9.04 -4.97
N PRO A 59 9.46 -9.30 -6.25
CA PRO A 59 9.61 -10.63 -6.82
C PRO A 59 11.02 -11.14 -6.48
N HIS A 60 11.10 -12.35 -5.92
CA HIS A 60 12.35 -13.08 -5.63
C HIS A 60 13.10 -12.75 -4.33
N GLN A 61 12.73 -11.72 -3.57
CA GLN A 61 13.56 -11.28 -2.43
C GLN A 61 13.08 -11.80 -1.05
N GLN A 62 11.78 -12.04 -0.87
CA GLN A 62 11.25 -12.62 0.37
C GLN A 62 10.12 -13.61 0.09
N ARG A 63 10.42 -14.90 0.24
CA ARG A 63 9.40 -15.93 0.46
C ARG A 63 9.36 -16.19 1.96
N ALA A 64 8.19 -16.03 2.59
CA ALA A 64 8.01 -16.45 3.98
C ALA A 64 8.48 -17.90 4.13
N LYS A 65 9.22 -18.21 5.19
CA LYS A 65 9.63 -19.59 5.48
C LYS A 65 8.37 -20.45 5.58
N VAL A 66 8.34 -21.59 4.90
CA VAL A 66 7.16 -22.45 4.78
C VAL A 66 6.56 -22.82 6.15
N SER A 67 7.41 -22.89 7.19
CA SER A 67 7.03 -23.13 8.59
C SER A 67 6.22 -22.01 9.26
N GLU A 68 6.20 -20.80 8.70
CA GLU A 68 5.45 -19.65 9.23
C GLU A 68 4.16 -19.37 8.44
N LEU A 69 3.95 -20.03 7.30
CA LEU A 69 2.77 -19.81 6.44
C LEU A 69 1.45 -20.14 7.14
N SER A 70 1.43 -21.13 8.04
CA SER A 70 0.24 -21.46 8.83
C SER A 70 -0.15 -20.36 9.82
N LYS A 71 0.80 -19.50 10.23
CA LYS A 71 0.56 -18.39 11.18
C LYS A 71 0.01 -17.14 10.51
N PHE A 72 0.36 -16.91 9.25
CA PHE A 72 0.09 -15.65 8.55
C PHE A 72 -0.93 -15.77 7.42
N GLY A 73 -1.46 -16.97 7.15
CA GLY A 73 -2.47 -17.20 6.13
C GLY A 73 -1.89 -17.22 4.72
N ARG A 74 -2.55 -16.56 3.76
CA ARG A 74 -2.10 -16.59 2.35
C ARG A 74 -0.82 -15.76 2.18
N PRO A 75 0.21 -16.28 1.49
CA PRO A 75 1.42 -15.51 1.20
C PRO A 75 1.08 -14.22 0.43
N ALA A 76 1.86 -13.16 0.67
CA ALA A 76 1.83 -11.95 -0.15
C ALA A 76 2.07 -12.33 -1.63
N LYS A 77 1.17 -11.89 -2.52
CA LYS A 77 1.29 -12.16 -3.94
C LYS A 77 2.36 -11.25 -4.54
N LEU A 78 3.51 -11.82 -4.89
CA LEU A 78 4.53 -11.11 -5.65
C LEU A 78 4.04 -10.87 -7.07
N ARG A 79 4.00 -9.60 -7.50
CA ARG A 79 3.46 -9.18 -8.80
C ARG A 79 4.60 -8.83 -9.76
N SER A 80 4.49 -9.31 -11.00
CA SER A 80 5.46 -8.96 -12.07
C SER A 80 5.26 -7.53 -12.55
N SER A 81 6.26 -6.97 -13.23
CA SER A 81 6.17 -5.64 -13.86
C SER A 81 4.99 -5.55 -14.83
N THR A 82 4.77 -6.55 -15.67
CA THR A 82 3.63 -6.62 -16.59
C THR A 82 2.28 -6.62 -15.87
N TRP A 83 2.22 -7.28 -14.70
CA TRP A 83 1.01 -7.26 -13.88
C TRP A 83 0.73 -5.85 -13.35
N TRP A 84 1.75 -5.16 -12.83
CA TRP A 84 1.62 -3.78 -12.36
C TRP A 84 1.18 -2.82 -13.45
N ILE A 85 1.79 -2.88 -14.64
CA ILE A 85 1.41 -2.05 -15.79
C ILE A 85 -0.08 -2.22 -16.11
N ARG A 86 -0.56 -3.48 -16.20
CA ARG A 86 -1.98 -3.75 -16.45
C ARG A 86 -2.87 -3.22 -15.33
N TYR A 87 -2.47 -3.43 -14.09
CA TYR A 87 -3.23 -2.96 -12.92
C TYR A 87 -3.38 -1.43 -12.92
N PHE A 88 -2.31 -0.68 -13.17
CA PHE A 88 -2.35 0.78 -13.20
C PHE A 88 -3.24 1.30 -14.33
N LEU A 89 -3.11 0.76 -15.54
CA LEU A 89 -3.96 1.13 -16.67
C LEU A 89 -5.45 0.84 -16.40
N GLN A 90 -5.77 -0.34 -15.87
CA GLN A 90 -7.15 -0.74 -15.58
C GLN A 90 -7.81 0.11 -14.48
N ASN A 91 -7.01 0.63 -13.55
CA ASN A 91 -7.50 1.40 -12.40
C ASN A 91 -7.35 2.91 -12.58
N SER A 92 -6.99 3.36 -13.78
CA SER A 92 -6.79 4.76 -14.07
C SER A 92 -5.75 5.42 -13.15
N LEU A 93 -4.64 4.72 -12.90
CA LEU A 93 -3.53 5.18 -12.08
C LEU A 93 -2.31 5.50 -12.95
N GLU A 94 -1.67 6.62 -12.65
CA GLU A 94 -0.38 7.00 -13.22
C GLU A 94 0.64 7.29 -12.12
N GLU A 95 1.91 7.25 -12.51
CA GLU A 95 2.99 7.63 -11.61
C GLU A 95 2.91 9.11 -11.23
N ASN A 96 3.03 9.38 -9.94
CA ASN A 96 3.20 10.72 -9.42
C ASN A 96 4.70 11.02 -9.34
N GLU A 97 5.29 11.44 -10.47
CA GLU A 97 6.73 11.72 -10.57
C GLU A 97 7.24 12.70 -9.52
N VAL A 98 6.43 13.71 -9.17
CA VAL A 98 6.81 14.72 -8.18
C VAL A 98 6.94 14.08 -6.80
N ALA A 99 5.98 13.24 -6.41
CA ALA A 99 6.04 12.50 -5.15
C ALA A 99 7.16 11.47 -5.14
N ALA A 100 7.37 10.75 -6.25
CA ALA A 100 8.45 9.78 -6.40
C ALA A 100 9.83 10.43 -6.24
N LYS A 101 10.09 11.55 -6.94
CA LYS A 101 11.35 12.31 -6.82
C LYS A 101 11.58 12.84 -5.40
N LYS A 102 10.53 13.35 -4.73
CA LYS A 102 10.63 13.80 -3.33
C LYS A 102 10.95 12.64 -2.38
N PHE A 103 10.34 11.47 -2.60
CA PHE A 103 10.63 10.28 -1.81
C PHE A 103 12.07 9.80 -2.01
N GLU A 104 12.56 9.78 -3.25
CA GLU A 104 13.96 9.43 -3.55
C GLU A 104 14.95 10.38 -2.87
N GLN A 105 14.73 11.69 -2.96
CA GLN A 105 15.56 12.67 -2.25
C GLN A 105 15.55 12.45 -0.74
N ALA A 106 14.37 12.19 -0.16
CA ALA A 106 14.23 11.94 1.27
C ALA A 106 14.86 10.61 1.70
N SER A 107 14.78 9.57 0.87
CA SER A 107 15.33 8.25 1.15
C SER A 107 16.86 8.31 1.18
N VAL A 108 17.48 8.99 0.20
CA VAL A 108 18.93 9.25 0.18
C VAL A 108 19.37 10.02 1.42
N LYS A 109 18.68 11.12 1.75
CA LYS A 109 19.01 11.94 2.94
C LYS A 109 18.92 11.16 4.26
N ARG A 110 18.04 10.16 4.33
CA ARG A 110 17.83 9.31 5.52
C ARG A 110 18.62 8.00 5.46
N SER A 111 19.43 7.78 4.42
CA SER A 111 20.08 6.48 4.13
C SER A 111 19.08 5.32 4.15
N TYR A 112 17.82 5.59 3.78
CA TYR A 112 16.75 4.61 3.78
C TYR A 112 16.79 3.80 2.49
N LYS A 113 16.95 2.48 2.63
CA LYS A 113 16.88 1.53 1.51
C LYS A 113 15.60 0.71 1.67
N PRO A 114 14.58 0.90 0.82
CA PRO A 114 13.34 0.16 0.95
C PRO A 114 13.60 -1.33 0.66
N ALA A 115 13.06 -2.20 1.52
CA ALA A 115 13.08 -3.66 1.32
C ALA A 115 11.94 -4.16 0.42
N CYS A 116 11.18 -3.24 -0.17
CA CYS A 116 10.01 -3.48 -0.99
C CYS A 116 9.94 -2.45 -2.12
N GLN A 117 9.10 -2.71 -3.12
CA GLN A 117 8.74 -1.74 -4.14
C GLN A 117 7.80 -0.72 -3.52
N VAL A 118 8.04 0.56 -3.83
CA VAL A 118 7.20 1.68 -3.40
C VAL A 118 6.73 2.42 -4.64
N PHE A 119 5.43 2.41 -4.90
CA PHE A 119 4.83 3.12 -6.02
C PHE A 119 4.13 4.37 -5.51
N HIS A 120 4.49 5.53 -6.05
CA HIS A 120 3.79 6.79 -5.80
C HIS A 120 2.87 7.06 -7.00
N LEU A 121 1.56 7.05 -6.78
CA LEU A 121 0.56 7.08 -7.84
C LEU A 121 -0.44 8.22 -7.62
N LYS A 122 -1.12 8.61 -8.69
CA LYS A 122 -2.30 9.50 -8.69
C LYS A 122 -3.36 8.97 -9.66
N SER A 123 -4.62 9.31 -9.41
CA SER A 123 -5.76 8.99 -10.29
C SER A 123 -5.76 9.92 -11.51
N TYR A 124 -6.12 9.42 -12.70
CA TYR A 124 -6.31 10.25 -13.90
C TYR A 124 -7.43 11.30 -13.74
N HIS A 125 -8.36 11.11 -12.80
CA HIS A 125 -9.53 11.97 -12.58
C HIS A 125 -9.94 12.06 -11.11
#